data_AF-A0A1H1BNQ1-F1
#
_entry.id   AF-A0A1H1BNQ1-F1
#
_cell.length_a   1.000
_cell.length_b   1.000
_cell.length_c   1.000
_cell.angle_alpha   90.00
_cell.angle_beta   90.00
_cell.angle_gamma   90.00
#
_symmetry.space_group_name_H-M   'P 1'
#
loop_
_entity.id
_entity.type
_entity.pdbx_description
1 polymer ?
#
loop_
_entity_poly.entity_id
_entity_poly.type
_entity_poly.pdbx_seq_one_letter_code
_entity_poly.pdbx_strand_id
1 'polypeptide(L)'
;MGIVDRIKILCDSHKTTFAEVERHVGLSNGQIRRWDTASPKLENIEKVADYFDVSVDYLRGKDTKVTLPTDLDKVLDGMMSFDGKPMTENDRESIRAYLEGRFSDK
;
A
#
# COMPACT_ATOMS: atom_id res chain seq x y z
N MET A 1 9.70 8.31 -4.18
CA MET A 1 8.64 8.62 -3.21
C MET A 1 9.15 8.31 -1.82
N GLY A 2 9.37 9.36 -1.02
CA GLY A 2 9.88 9.26 0.35
C GLY A 2 8.79 8.92 1.36
N ILE A 3 9.16 8.84 2.63
CA ILE A 3 8.22 8.62 3.75
C ILE A 3 7.22 9.78 3.88
N VAL A 4 7.69 11.03 3.72
CA VAL A 4 6.84 12.22 3.83
C VAL A 4 5.79 12.26 2.72
N ASP A 5 6.17 11.91 1.48
CA ASP A 5 5.23 11.82 0.35
C ASP A 5 4.12 10.79 0.62
N ARG A 6 4.47 9.62 1.18
CA ARG A 6 3.48 8.58 1.55
C ARG A 6 2.52 9.07 2.60
N ILE A 7 3.04 9.69 3.67
CA ILE A 7 2.21 10.24 4.73
C ILE A 7 1.32 11.35 4.16
N LYS A 8 1.80 12.14 3.18
CA LYS A 8 0.99 13.15 2.51
C LYS A 8 -0.22 12.53 1.79
N ILE A 9 0.01 11.45 1.03
CA ILE A 9 -1.07 10.72 0.33
C ILE A 9 -2.09 10.17 1.34
N LEU A 10 -1.63 9.63 2.46
CA LEU A 10 -2.52 9.16 3.54
C LEU A 10 -3.29 10.32 4.19
N CYS A 11 -2.65 11.47 4.40
CA CYS A 11 -3.35 12.65 4.89
C CYS A 11 -4.46 13.09 3.92
N ASP A 12 -4.15 13.13 2.62
CA ASP A 12 -5.09 13.55 1.58
C ASP A 12 -6.29 12.58 1.50
N SER A 13 -6.07 11.26 1.61
CA SER A 13 -7.15 10.26 1.59
C SER A 13 -8.02 10.29 2.84
N HIS A 14 -7.44 10.55 4.01
CA HIS A 14 -8.15 10.66 5.30
C HIS A 14 -8.69 12.07 5.57
N LYS A 15 -8.52 13.03 4.65
CA LYS A 15 -8.91 14.44 4.81
C LYS A 15 -8.37 15.06 6.10
N THR A 16 -7.12 14.73 6.43
CA THR A 16 -6.40 15.21 7.61
C THR A 16 -5.14 15.96 7.20
N THR A 17 -4.47 16.58 8.16
CA THR A 17 -3.22 17.32 7.94
C THR A 17 -2.09 16.74 8.77
N PHE A 18 -0.84 16.99 8.37
CA PHE A 18 0.31 16.60 9.20
C PHE A 18 0.21 17.11 10.63
N ALA A 19 -0.26 18.35 10.82
CA ALA A 19 -0.39 18.93 12.15
C ALA A 19 -1.48 18.23 13.00
N GLU A 20 -2.51 17.65 12.39
CA GLU A 20 -3.51 16.84 13.10
C GLU A 20 -2.97 15.48 13.46
N VAL A 21 -2.28 14.81 12.54
CA VAL A 21 -1.62 13.53 12.78
C VAL A 21 -0.61 13.68 13.91
N GLU A 22 0.28 14.67 13.81
CA GLU A 22 1.30 14.96 14.83
C GLU A 22 0.68 15.16 16.22
N ARG A 23 -0.44 15.90 16.31
CA ARG A 23 -1.16 16.09 17.58
C ARG A 23 -1.77 14.80 18.11
N HIS A 24 -2.34 13.96 17.25
CA HIS A 24 -2.94 12.68 17.66
C HIS A 24 -1.89 11.68 18.14
N VAL A 25 -0.74 11.63 17.47
CA VAL A 25 0.32 10.66 17.78
C VAL A 25 1.37 11.19 18.78
N GLY A 26 1.19 12.39 19.31
CA GLY A 26 2.09 13.00 20.30
C GLY A 26 3.45 13.44 19.73
N LEU A 27 3.51 13.77 18.44
CA LEU A 27 4.69 14.33 17.78
C LEU A 27 4.69 15.86 17.86
N SER A 28 5.89 16.45 17.80
CA SER A 28 6.04 17.90 17.74
C SER A 28 5.56 18.44 16.39
N ASN A 29 5.02 19.65 16.37
CA ASN A 29 4.56 20.28 15.13
C ASN A 29 5.70 20.39 14.08
N GLY A 30 5.38 20.00 12.85
CA GLY A 30 6.29 19.97 11.70
C GLY A 30 7.37 18.91 11.79
N GLN A 31 7.27 17.96 12.71
CA GLN A 31 8.20 16.84 12.85
C GLN A 31 8.17 15.92 11.62
N ILE A 32 6.99 15.63 11.07
CA ILE A 32 6.84 14.79 9.88
C ILE A 32 7.58 15.43 8.69
N ARG A 33 7.44 16.75 8.49
CA ARG A 33 8.15 17.48 7.42
C ARG A 33 9.68 17.42 7.55
N ARG A 34 10.21 17.32 8.77
CA ARG A 34 11.67 17.18 8.97
C ARG A 34 12.20 15.82 8.55
N TRP A 35 11.34 14.83 8.30
CA TRP A 35 11.77 13.50 7.88
C TRP A 35 12.31 13.45 6.45
N ASP A 36 12.15 14.52 5.67
CA ASP A 36 12.81 14.68 4.37
C ASP A 36 14.32 14.88 4.49
N THR A 37 14.80 15.47 5.59
CA THR A 37 16.22 15.79 5.79
C THR A 37 16.86 15.03 6.95
N ALA A 38 16.06 14.49 7.88
CA ALA A 38 16.55 13.78 9.05
C ALA A 38 15.76 12.48 9.29
N SER A 39 16.47 11.37 9.45
CA SER A 39 15.83 10.06 9.67
C SER A 39 14.99 10.05 10.97
N PRO A 40 13.70 9.68 10.91
CA PRO A 40 12.88 9.49 12.10
C PRO A 40 13.36 8.31 12.97
N LYS A 41 12.99 8.36 14.25
CA LYS A 41 13.09 7.18 15.13
C LYS A 41 12.01 6.17 14.75
N LEU A 42 12.32 4.89 14.85
CA LEU A 42 11.38 3.80 14.54
C LEU A 42 10.05 3.96 15.29
N GLU A 43 10.10 4.25 16.58
CA GLU A 43 8.93 4.52 17.43
C GLU A 43 7.98 5.59 16.86
N ASN A 44 8.54 6.65 16.24
CA ASN A 44 7.71 7.69 15.65
C ASN A 44 7.07 7.25 14.33
N ILE A 45 7.74 6.37 13.57
CA ILE A 45 7.19 5.79 12.36
C ILE A 45 6.06 4.83 12.73
N GLU A 46 6.26 3.99 13.74
CA GLU A 46 5.25 3.06 14.27
C GLU A 46 3.98 3.81 14.67
N LYS A 47 4.08 4.87 15.46
CA LYS A 47 2.90 5.68 15.84
C LYS A 47 2.12 6.24 14.65
N VAL A 48 2.82 6.70 13.61
CA VAL A 48 2.16 7.19 12.38
C VAL A 48 1.56 6.03 11.57
N ALA A 49 2.23 4.88 11.53
CA ALA A 49 1.75 3.68 10.86
C ALA A 49 0.45 3.17 11.52
N ASP A 50 0.44 3.09 12.84
CA ASP A 50 -0.72 2.70 13.65
C ASP A 50 -1.90 3.68 13.47
N TYR A 51 -1.63 4.99 13.41
CA TYR A 51 -2.67 6.00 13.17
C TYR A 51 -3.41 5.80 11.84
N PHE A 52 -2.68 5.38 10.80
CA PHE A 52 -3.25 5.15 9.47
C PHE A 52 -3.63 3.68 9.21
N ASP A 53 -3.44 2.79 10.17
CA ASP A 53 -3.64 1.34 10.03
C ASP A 53 -2.85 0.74 8.85
N VAL A 54 -1.57 1.12 8.74
CA VAL A 54 -0.64 0.62 7.70
C VAL A 54 0.60 0.03 8.34
N SER A 55 1.38 -0.75 7.58
CA SER A 55 2.66 -1.27 8.07
C SER A 55 3.76 -0.20 8.06
N VAL A 56 4.72 -0.33 8.97
CA VAL A 56 5.94 0.50 8.97
C VAL A 56 6.70 0.37 7.65
N ASP A 57 6.74 -0.82 7.05
CA ASP A 57 7.42 -1.06 5.77
C ASP A 57 6.74 -0.34 4.60
N TYR A 58 5.41 -0.21 4.63
CA TYR A 58 4.68 0.63 3.68
C TYR A 58 5.16 2.08 3.76
N LEU A 59 5.17 2.70 4.95
CA LEU A 59 5.64 4.08 5.12
C LEU A 59 7.09 4.29 4.68
N ARG A 60 7.95 3.31 4.95
CA ARG A 60 9.37 3.34 4.55
C ARG A 60 9.58 3.09 3.06
N GLY A 61 8.55 2.67 2.33
CA GLY A 61 8.66 2.39 0.92
C GLY A 61 9.45 1.17 0.56
N LYS A 62 9.48 0.22 1.48
CA LYS A 62 9.69 -1.17 1.13
C LYS A 62 8.36 -1.79 0.71
N ASP A 63 7.64 -1.09 -0.16
CA ASP A 63 6.64 -1.78 -0.96
C ASP A 63 7.42 -2.89 -1.64
N THR A 64 7.18 -4.14 -1.23
CA THR A 64 7.48 -5.30 -2.05
C THR A 64 7.06 -4.89 -3.43
N LYS A 65 8.02 -4.71 -4.35
CA LYS A 65 7.69 -4.56 -5.75
C LYS A 65 6.76 -5.72 -6.02
N VAL A 66 5.46 -5.45 -6.15
CA VAL A 66 4.58 -6.35 -6.86
C VAL A 66 5.10 -6.20 -8.27
N THR A 67 6.18 -6.92 -8.57
CA THR A 67 6.32 -7.53 -9.87
C THR A 67 5.03 -8.30 -10.01
N LEU A 68 4.01 -7.61 -10.54
CA LEU A 68 2.96 -8.27 -11.29
C LEU A 68 3.73 -9.30 -12.10
N PRO A 69 3.54 -10.60 -11.84
CA PRO A 69 4.11 -11.58 -12.72
C PRO A 69 3.73 -11.09 -14.11
N THR A 70 4.71 -10.89 -14.99
CA THR A 70 4.49 -10.54 -16.39
C THR A 70 3.67 -11.62 -17.13
N ASP A 71 3.24 -12.63 -16.38
CA ASP A 71 2.71 -13.91 -16.73
C ASP A 71 1.44 -14.11 -15.90
N LEU A 72 0.31 -13.73 -16.50
CA LEU A 72 -1.02 -13.77 -15.91
C LEU A 72 -1.37 -15.18 -15.40
N ASP A 73 -0.85 -16.22 -16.06
CA ASP A 73 -1.04 -17.61 -15.68
C ASP A 73 -0.44 -17.92 -14.29
N LYS A 74 0.71 -17.34 -13.95
CA LYS A 74 1.34 -17.52 -12.62
C LYS A 74 0.56 -16.85 -11.48
N VAL A 75 -0.16 -15.77 -11.78
CA VAL A 75 -1.07 -15.13 -10.83
C VAL A 75 -2.28 -16.03 -10.59
N LEU A 76 -2.83 -16.58 -11.67
CA LEU A 76 -4.00 -17.47 -11.64
C LEU A 76 -3.70 -18.82 -10.98
N ASP A 77 -2.44 -19.29 -11.01
CA ASP A 77 -1.98 -20.47 -10.26
C ASP A 77 -2.01 -20.28 -8.74
N GLY A 78 -1.78 -19.06 -8.26
CA GLY A 78 -1.82 -18.73 -6.83
C GLY A 78 -3.21 -18.38 -6.30
N MET A 79 -4.19 -18.20 -7.18
CA MET A 79 -5.56 -17.83 -6.82
C MET A 79 -6.40 -19.06 -6.51
N MET A 80 -7.01 -19.05 -5.33
CA MET A 80 -8.06 -20.00 -4.96
C MET A 80 -9.43 -19.39 -5.25
N SER A 81 -10.43 -20.25 -5.48
CA SER A 81 -11.82 -19.81 -5.48
C SER A 81 -12.20 -19.26 -4.09
N PHE A 82 -13.23 -18.43 -4.03
CA PHE A 82 -13.78 -17.90 -2.76
C PHE A 82 -14.17 -19.01 -1.77
N ASP A 83 -14.48 -20.21 -2.27
CA ASP A 83 -14.77 -21.43 -1.49
C ASP A 83 -13.52 -22.26 -1.14
N GLY A 84 -12.31 -21.72 -1.31
CA GLY A 84 -11.04 -22.38 -0.97
C GLY A 84 -10.66 -23.59 -1.86
N LYS A 85 -11.41 -23.82 -2.94
CA LYS A 85 -11.12 -24.87 -3.92
C LYS A 85 -10.13 -24.40 -4.99
N PRO A 86 -9.31 -25.32 -5.54
CA PRO A 86 -8.50 -25.02 -6.71
C PRO A 86 -9.42 -24.62 -7.86
N MET A 87 -9.07 -23.53 -8.52
CA MET A 87 -9.86 -22.97 -9.61
C MET A 87 -9.89 -23.94 -10.79
N THR A 88 -11.06 -24.11 -11.42
CA THR A 88 -11.15 -24.95 -12.62
C THR A 88 -10.58 -24.21 -13.83
N GLU A 89 -10.16 -24.95 -14.86
CA GLU A 89 -9.59 -24.36 -16.08
C GLU A 89 -10.56 -23.37 -16.75
N ASN A 90 -11.86 -23.67 -16.70
CA ASN A 90 -12.89 -22.82 -17.27
C ASN A 90 -13.07 -21.50 -16.48
N ASP A 91 -12.90 -21.54 -15.16
CA ASP A 91 -12.95 -20.35 -14.31
C ASP A 91 -11.70 -19.48 -14.53
N ARG A 92 -10.54 -20.13 -14.73
CA ARG A 92 -9.27 -19.46 -15.04
C ARG A 92 -9.37 -18.68 -16.35
N GLU A 93 -9.88 -19.30 -17.40
CA GLU A 93 -10.09 -18.67 -18.71
C GLU A 93 -11.04 -17.47 -18.63
N SER A 94 -12.12 -17.58 -17.85
CA SER A 94 -13.10 -16.50 -17.69
C SER A 94 -12.49 -15.27 -17.00
N ILE A 95 -11.66 -15.50 -15.98
CA ILE A 95 -10.96 -14.43 -15.27
C ILE A 95 -9.85 -13.83 -16.14
N ARG A 96 -9.13 -14.66 -16.90
CA ARG A 96 -8.13 -14.23 -17.88
C ARG A 96 -8.73 -13.26 -18.89
N ALA A 97 -9.81 -13.67 -19.55
CA ALA A 97 -10.49 -12.85 -20.56
C ALA A 97 -11.02 -11.52 -19.96
N TYR A 98 -11.53 -11.55 -18.73
CA TYR A 98 -11.97 -10.34 -18.03
C TYR A 98 -10.81 -9.37 -17.75
N LEU A 99 -9.67 -9.88 -17.28
CA LEU A 99 -8.48 -9.08 -16.98
C LEU A 99 -7.85 -8.53 -18.27
N GLU A 100 -7.66 -9.36 -19.30
CA GLU A 100 -7.14 -8.93 -20.60
C GLU A 100 -8.02 -7.85 -21.23
N GLY A 101 -9.35 -8.00 -21.20
CA GLY A 101 -10.28 -6.97 -21.69
C GLY A 101 -10.17 -5.65 -20.91
N ARG A 102 -10.02 -5.70 -19.58
CA ARG A 102 -9.92 -4.48 -18.74
C ARG A 102 -8.58 -3.76 -18.85
N PHE A 103 -7.50 -4.48 -19.14
CA PHE A 103 -6.15 -3.90 -19.26
C PHE A 103 -5.75 -3.57 -20.71
N SER A 104 -6.46 -4.08 -21.72
CA SER A 104 -6.24 -3.74 -23.13
C SER A 104 -6.93 -2.44 -23.58
N ASP A 105 -7.82 -1.87 -22.76
CA ASP A 105 -8.52 -0.60 -23.00
C ASP A 105 -7.74 0.65 -22.51
N LYS A 106 -6.40 0.58 -22.40
CA LYS A 106 -5.56 1.67 -21.91
C LYS A 106 -4.38 2.01 -22.81
#